data_AF-A0A4Q5LQI1-F1
#
_entry.id   AF-A0A4Q5LQI1-F1
#
_cell.length_a   1.000
_cell.length_b   1.000
_cell.length_c   1.000
_cell.angle_alpha   90.00
_cell.angle_beta   90.00
_cell.angle_gamma   90.00
#
_symmetry.space_group_name_H-M   'P 1'
#
loop_
_entity.id
_entity.type
_entity.pdbx_description
1 polymer ?
#
loop_
_entity_poly.entity_id
_entity_poly.type
_entity_poly.pdbx_seq_one_letter_code
_entity_poly.pdbx_strand_id
1 'polypeptide(L)'
;MKDKLKPLVKEAKKAAQKAIQLSLVTQLKEITARFGEGSKKLDKQIEKEAKKLAKKFAKDIKVNKAALIKVDDKPKTVAEAPKAKTAKIKTVAAPAVKRPVAKTNIL
;
A
#
# COMPACT_ATOMS: atom_id res chain seq x y z
N MET A 1 -2.56 35.60 -7.26
CA MET A 1 -2.20 34.17 -7.41
C MET A 1 -1.61 33.51 -6.15
N LYS A 2 -1.23 34.26 -5.10
CA LYS A 2 -0.62 33.68 -3.88
C LYS A 2 -1.65 33.03 -2.91
N ASP A 3 -2.93 33.37 -3.02
CA ASP A 3 -3.95 32.90 -2.08
C ASP A 3 -4.47 31.49 -2.35
N LYS A 4 -4.35 30.97 -3.58
CA LYS A 4 -4.68 29.58 -3.92
C LYS A 4 -3.66 28.56 -3.37
N LEU A 5 -2.46 29.00 -3.03
CA LEU A 5 -1.39 28.12 -2.50
C LEU A 5 -1.61 27.70 -1.05
N LYS A 6 -2.20 28.58 -0.23
CA LYS A 6 -2.48 28.30 1.18
C LYS A 6 -3.42 27.09 1.37
N PRO A 7 -4.57 26.98 0.66
CA PRO A 7 -5.43 25.80 0.74
C PRO A 7 -4.75 24.55 0.19
N LEU A 8 -4.05 24.62 -0.96
CA LEU A 8 -3.30 23.49 -1.52
C LEU A 8 -2.25 22.92 -0.55
N VAL A 9 -1.47 23.78 0.10
CA VAL A 9 -0.49 23.35 1.12
C VAL A 9 -1.18 22.70 2.32
N LYS A 10 -2.32 23.27 2.77
CA LYS A 10 -3.10 22.73 3.89
C LYS A 10 -3.67 21.34 3.56
N GLU A 11 -4.15 21.17 2.34
CA GLU A 11 -4.68 19.91 1.84
C GLU A 11 -3.58 18.86 1.69
N ALA A 12 -2.44 19.22 1.09
CA ALA A 12 -1.27 18.35 1.00
C ALA A 12 -0.78 17.88 2.39
N LYS A 13 -0.71 18.79 3.38
CA LYS A 13 -0.36 18.42 4.76
C LYS A 13 -1.37 17.45 5.38
N LYS A 14 -2.67 17.67 5.17
CA LYS A 14 -3.74 16.78 5.66
C LYS A 14 -3.68 15.40 4.99
N ALA A 15 -3.44 15.36 3.68
CA ALA A 15 -3.29 14.12 2.92
C ALA A 15 -2.09 13.32 3.43
N ALA A 16 -0.92 13.97 3.56
CA ALA A 16 0.27 13.35 4.12
C ALA A 16 0.06 12.85 5.55
N GLN A 17 -0.61 13.65 6.40
CA GLN A 17 -0.97 13.23 7.76
C GLN A 17 -1.81 11.95 7.78
N LYS A 18 -2.85 11.87 6.94
CA LYS A 18 -3.70 10.67 6.85
C LYS A 18 -2.94 9.46 6.32
N ALA A 19 -2.09 9.65 5.31
CA ALA A 19 -1.26 8.59 4.75
C ALA A 19 -0.30 8.00 5.79
N ILE A 20 0.39 8.87 6.54
CA ILE A 20 1.27 8.45 7.64
C ILE A 20 0.48 7.69 8.71
N GLN A 21 -0.70 8.21 9.11
CA GLN A 21 -1.54 7.54 10.10
C GLN A 21 -1.94 6.13 9.63
N LEU A 22 -2.43 5.99 8.39
CA LEU A 22 -2.84 4.70 7.83
C LEU A 22 -1.68 3.72 7.73
N SER A 23 -0.52 4.19 7.27
CA SER A 23 0.70 3.36 7.19
C SER A 23 1.09 2.84 8.57
N LEU A 24 1.14 3.70 9.59
CA LEU A 24 1.48 3.31 10.95
C LEU A 24 0.50 2.29 11.52
N VAL A 25 -0.81 2.53 11.34
CA VAL A 25 -1.84 1.58 11.81
C VAL A 25 -1.69 0.23 11.12
N THR A 26 -1.49 0.21 9.80
CA THR A 26 -1.37 -1.02 9.02
C THR A 26 -0.14 -1.82 9.44
N GLN A 27 1.02 -1.18 9.49
CA GLN A 27 2.28 -1.83 9.89
C GLN A 27 2.23 -2.35 11.33
N LEU A 28 1.68 -1.56 12.27
CA LEU A 28 1.57 -2.00 13.65
C LEU A 28 0.57 -3.14 13.81
N LYS A 29 -0.56 -3.11 13.09
CA LYS A 29 -1.53 -4.22 13.10
C LYS A 29 -0.94 -5.50 12.50
N GLU A 30 -0.21 -5.38 11.39
CA GLU A 30 0.47 -6.51 10.75
C GLU A 30 1.53 -7.12 11.68
N ILE A 31 2.32 -6.28 12.35
CA ILE A 31 3.27 -6.76 13.36
C ILE A 31 2.52 -7.43 14.51
N THR A 32 1.50 -6.81 15.08
CA THR A 32 0.76 -7.44 16.19
C THR A 32 0.15 -8.77 15.79
N ALA A 33 -0.38 -8.90 14.57
CA ALA A 33 -0.93 -10.15 14.05
C ALA A 33 0.11 -11.27 13.97
N ARG A 34 1.39 -10.95 13.75
CA ARG A 34 2.50 -11.92 13.77
C ARG A 34 2.87 -12.40 15.17
N PHE A 35 2.60 -11.58 16.19
CA PHE A 35 2.85 -11.92 17.61
C PHE A 35 1.61 -12.53 18.30
N GLY A 36 0.44 -12.55 17.64
CA GLY A 36 -0.81 -13.13 18.12
C GLY A 36 -2.04 -12.37 17.61
N GLU A 37 -3.25 -12.81 17.94
CA GLU A 37 -4.44 -12.00 17.63
C GLU A 37 -4.40 -10.69 18.43
N GLY A 38 -4.33 -9.57 17.70
CA GLY A 38 -4.42 -8.24 18.28
C GLY A 38 -5.74 -8.08 19.03
N SER A 39 -5.67 -7.74 20.32
CA SER A 39 -6.89 -7.45 21.08
C SER A 39 -7.51 -6.12 20.61
N LYS A 40 -8.85 -5.99 20.69
CA LYS A 40 -9.54 -4.71 20.45
C LYS A 40 -8.96 -3.53 21.24
N LYS A 41 -8.32 -3.80 22.39
CA LYS A 41 -7.68 -2.78 23.22
C LYS A 41 -6.38 -2.29 22.59
N LEU A 42 -5.55 -3.20 22.07
CA LEU A 42 -4.33 -2.88 21.33
C LEU A 42 -4.65 -2.11 20.04
N ASP A 43 -5.65 -2.54 19.28
CA ASP A 43 -6.06 -1.82 18.06
C ASP A 43 -6.43 -0.36 18.34
N LYS A 44 -7.21 -0.13 19.40
CA LYS A 44 -7.57 1.23 19.83
C LYS A 44 -6.36 2.04 20.27
N GLN A 45 -5.36 1.41 20.91
CA GLN A 45 -4.12 2.09 21.28
C GLN A 45 -3.27 2.45 20.06
N ILE A 46 -3.10 1.50 19.13
CA ILE A 46 -2.40 1.71 17.85
C ILE A 46 -3.02 2.90 17.10
N GLU A 47 -4.34 2.94 16.96
CA GLU A 47 -5.03 4.03 16.27
C GLU A 47 -4.86 5.39 16.96
N LYS A 48 -4.94 5.42 18.30
CA LYS A 48 -4.75 6.65 19.08
C LYS A 48 -3.32 7.19 18.98
N GLU A 49 -2.33 6.32 19.15
CA GLU A 49 -0.92 6.71 19.11
C GLU A 49 -0.47 7.05 17.68
N ALA A 50 -0.90 6.27 16.67
CA ALA A 50 -0.64 6.60 15.27
C ALA A 50 -1.23 7.98 14.88
N LYS A 51 -2.42 8.32 15.39
CA LYS A 51 -3.02 9.65 15.17
C LYS A 51 -2.22 10.76 15.85
N LYS A 52 -1.69 10.55 17.07
CA LYS A 52 -0.83 11.52 17.76
C LYS A 52 0.50 11.72 17.02
N LEU A 53 1.14 10.63 16.58
CA LEU A 53 2.38 10.65 15.82
C LEU A 53 2.20 11.35 14.48
N ALA A 54 1.17 10.99 13.71
CA ALA A 54 0.88 11.64 12.44
C ALA A 54 0.67 13.15 12.59
N LYS A 55 0.02 13.61 13.69
CA LYS A 55 -0.11 15.04 14.00
C LYS A 55 1.23 15.72 14.29
N LYS A 56 2.17 15.04 14.97
CA LYS A 56 3.52 15.57 15.22
C LYS A 56 4.25 15.72 13.89
N PHE A 57 4.29 14.67 13.08
CA PHE A 57 4.90 14.74 11.75
C PHE A 57 4.29 15.83 10.86
N ALA A 58 2.97 16.00 10.87
CA ALA A 58 2.30 17.02 10.06
C ALA A 58 2.74 18.47 10.38
N LYS A 59 3.22 18.74 11.61
CA LYS A 59 3.79 20.05 11.97
C LYS A 59 5.11 20.29 11.26
N ASP A 60 5.95 19.27 11.18
CA ASP A 60 7.31 19.33 10.65
C ASP A 60 7.38 19.13 9.12
N ILE A 61 6.30 18.67 8.48
CA ILE A 61 6.23 18.58 7.01
C ILE A 61 6.37 19.99 6.40
N LYS A 62 7.53 20.24 5.80
CA LYS A 62 7.77 21.38 4.90
C LYS A 62 7.28 21.02 3.50
N VAL A 63 6.23 21.71 3.06
CA VAL A 63 5.69 21.53 1.70
C VAL A 63 6.38 22.50 0.77
N ASN A 64 7.05 21.97 -0.26
CA ASN A 64 7.65 22.79 -1.30
C ASN A 64 6.56 23.39 -2.19
N LYS A 65 6.26 24.68 -1.99
CA LYS A 65 5.21 25.41 -2.73
C LYS A 65 5.47 25.45 -4.23
N ALA A 66 6.74 25.43 -4.66
CA ALA A 66 7.10 25.44 -6.07
C ALA A 66 6.77 24.11 -6.78
N ALA A 67 6.76 23.00 -6.03
CA ALA A 67 6.36 21.70 -6.56
C ALA A 67 4.84 21.59 -6.73
N LEU A 68 4.05 22.25 -5.87
CA LEU A 68 2.58 22.25 -5.97
C LEU A 68 2.08 23.00 -7.22
N ILE A 69 2.72 24.10 -7.61
CA ILE A 69 2.31 24.92 -8.77
C ILE A 69 2.52 24.16 -10.10
N LYS A 70 3.50 23.27 -10.15
CA LYS A 70 3.83 22.49 -11.36
C LYS A 70 2.84 21.35 -11.63
N VAL A 71 1.96 21.02 -10.68
CA VAL A 71 0.99 19.91 -10.81
C VAL A 71 -0.35 20.39 -11.39
N ASP A 72 -0.67 21.68 -11.28
CA ASP A 72 -1.92 22.25 -11.82
C ASP A 72 -1.89 22.55 -13.33
N ASP A 73 -0.74 22.40 -14.00
CA ASP A 73 -0.60 22.64 -15.46
C ASP A 73 -0.41 21.35 -16.28
N LYS A 74 -1.15 20.28 -15.97
CA LYS A 74 -1.34 19.17 -16.92
C LYS A 74 -2.56 18.29 -16.60
N PRO A 75 -3.69 18.47 -17.31
CA PRO A 75 -4.64 17.39 -17.59
C PRO A 75 -4.28 16.71 -18.94
N LYS A 76 -4.61 15.41 -19.05
CA LYS A 76 -4.27 14.42 -20.12
C LYS A 76 -2.85 13.87 -20.01
N THR A 77 -2.67 12.55 -19.85
CA THR A 77 -3.09 11.55 -20.84
C THR A 77 -3.49 10.20 -20.20
N VAL A 78 -4.60 9.67 -20.71
CA VAL A 78 -5.12 8.31 -20.52
C VAL A 78 -4.31 7.35 -21.40
N ALA A 79 -4.16 6.09 -20.95
CA ALA A 79 -3.60 4.94 -21.69
C ALA A 79 -2.06 5.00 -21.90
N GLU A 80 -1.30 3.95 -21.67
CA GLU A 80 -1.49 2.61 -22.21
C GLU A 80 -0.74 1.57 -21.35
N ALA A 81 -1.44 0.48 -21.00
CA ALA A 81 -0.82 -0.69 -20.41
C ALA A 81 0.08 -1.37 -21.46
N PRO A 82 1.36 -1.64 -21.20
CA PRO A 82 2.14 -2.47 -22.09
C PRO A 82 1.62 -3.91 -21.99
N LYS A 83 0.97 -4.35 -23.07
CA LYS A 83 0.56 -5.72 -23.39
C LYS A 83 1.57 -6.73 -22.85
N ALA A 84 1.08 -7.62 -21.98
CA ALA A 84 1.73 -8.87 -21.65
C ALA A 84 1.95 -9.66 -22.95
N LYS A 85 3.21 -9.80 -23.35
CA LYS A 85 3.60 -10.72 -24.42
C LYS A 85 3.40 -12.14 -23.89
N THR A 86 2.39 -12.80 -24.43
CA THR A 86 2.13 -14.24 -24.33
C THR A 86 3.38 -15.01 -24.79
N ALA A 87 4.13 -15.55 -23.82
CA ALA A 87 5.15 -16.53 -24.09
C ALA A 87 4.49 -17.86 -24.49
N LYS A 88 4.76 -18.28 -25.72
CA LYS A 88 4.34 -19.55 -26.32
C LYS A 88 4.74 -20.72 -25.43
N ILE A 89 3.76 -21.42 -24.86
CA ILE A 89 3.93 -22.75 -24.29
C ILE A 89 4.20 -23.70 -25.46
N LYS A 90 5.43 -24.20 -25.57
CA LYS A 90 5.72 -25.34 -26.46
C LYS A 90 5.12 -26.59 -25.82
N THR A 91 4.05 -27.06 -26.42
CA THR A 91 3.53 -28.42 -26.33
C THR A 91 4.67 -29.39 -26.66
N VAL A 92 5.08 -30.21 -25.69
CA VAL A 92 5.77 -31.47 -25.97
C VAL A 92 4.85 -32.57 -25.48
N ALA A 93 4.41 -33.38 -26.44
CA ALA A 93 3.52 -34.49 -26.25
C ALA A 93 4.11 -35.56 -25.31
N ALA A 94 3.21 -36.26 -24.62
CA ALA A 94 3.49 -37.43 -23.81
C ALA A 94 4.24 -38.52 -24.60
N PRO A 95 4.90 -39.44 -23.88
CA PRO A 95 4.35 -40.80 -23.89
C PRO A 95 4.15 -41.37 -22.50
N ALA A 96 3.06 -42.14 -22.38
CA ALA A 96 2.63 -42.86 -21.20
C ALA A 96 3.60 -43.99 -20.82
N VAL A 97 3.98 -44.08 -19.54
CA VAL A 97 4.39 -45.34 -18.92
C VAL A 97 3.82 -45.42 -17.48
N LYS A 98 2.73 -46.20 -17.39
CA LYS A 98 2.30 -47.09 -16.30
C LYS A 98 2.66 -46.76 -14.83
N ARG A 99 1.61 -46.44 -14.08
CA ARG A 99 1.40 -46.70 -12.62
C ARG A 99 1.85 -48.13 -12.21
N PRO A 100 2.29 -48.37 -10.96
CA PRO A 100 1.34 -48.41 -9.83
C PRO A 100 1.77 -47.70 -8.54
N VAL A 101 0.71 -47.41 -7.79
CA VAL A 101 0.61 -46.72 -6.51
C VAL A 101 1.07 -47.64 -5.39
N ALA A 102 2.01 -47.21 -4.55
CA ALA A 102 2.22 -47.82 -3.24
C ALA A 102 1.48 -46.99 -2.19
N LYS A 103 0.27 -47.43 -1.83
CA LYS A 103 -0.39 -47.06 -0.58
C LYS A 103 0.17 -48.01 0.48
N THR A 104 0.92 -47.51 1.45
CA THR A 104 1.19 -48.25 2.68
C THR A 104 0.30 -47.65 3.75
N ASN A 105 -0.75 -48.37 4.12
CA ASN A 105 -1.53 -48.12 5.32
C ASN A 105 -1.90 -49.48 5.93
N ILE A 106 -1.41 -49.69 7.15
CA ILE A 106 -2.07 -50.30 8.32
C ILE A 106 -2.75 -51.68 8.12
N LEU A 107 -2.18 -52.70 8.77
CA LEU A 107 -2.88 -53.49 9.80
C LEU A 107 -1.87 -54.00 10.84
#